data_AF-A0A076N295-F1
#
_entry.id   AF-A0A076N295-F1
#
_cell.length_a   1.000
_cell.length_b   1.000
_cell.length_c   1.000
_cell.angle_alpha   90.00
_cell.angle_beta   90.00
_cell.angle_gamma   90.00
#
_symmetry.space_group_name_H-M   'P 1'
#
loop_
_entity.id
_entity.type
_entity.pdbx_description
1 polymer ?
#
loop_
_entity_poly.entity_id
_entity_poly.type
_entity_poly.pdbx_seq_one_letter_code
_entity_poly.pdbx_strand_id
1 'polypeptide(L)'
;MAIAGAAVVAVGVAAAVKGFKRSFLEDLDLPDLPAGTRKSVEWLGSAGYIAKGVVYAIIGGLLGYAALRSDAGQAGGVDKALRTLAAQPYGVVLLAVVAIGLAAFGVYCLAAARAQELSLLAKLTPVTIWTDVINYVRIRYEVLEESEHWLRFRLDTDGGRTQQVTVHHLPDVDGAEWAEISSAVGWADKIDLRRLLELAGGSSVGGAAIVDGVALIKHTVPLTSLHLREEFERPLLSVVAQADAFEKELSSGDEF
;
A
#
# COMPACT_ATOMS: atom_id res chain seq x y z
N MET A 1 45.95 15.25 24.80
CA MET A 1 44.63 15.89 24.58
C MET A 1 44.53 16.62 23.24
N ALA A 2 45.52 17.44 22.83
CA ALA A 2 45.46 18.17 21.55
C ALA A 2 45.29 17.26 20.30
N ILE A 3 45.98 16.10 20.27
CA ILE A 3 45.87 15.12 19.17
C ILE A 3 44.45 14.50 19.11
N ALA A 4 43.84 14.25 20.27
CA ALA A 4 42.47 13.71 20.34
C ALA A 4 41.43 14.74 19.88
N GLY A 5 41.59 16.01 20.23
CA GLY A 5 40.73 17.10 19.74
C GLY A 5 40.82 17.27 18.22
N ALA A 6 42.03 17.28 17.67
CA ALA A 6 42.24 17.38 16.22
C ALA A 6 41.66 16.17 15.45
N ALA A 7 41.79 14.95 16.00
CA ALA A 7 41.19 13.76 15.41
C ALA A 7 39.65 13.84 15.38
N VAL A 8 39.03 14.35 16.44
CA VAL A 8 37.57 14.51 16.50
C VAL A 8 37.07 15.60 15.54
N VAL A 9 37.81 16.72 15.39
CA VAL A 9 37.50 17.74 14.37
C VAL A 9 37.60 17.16 12.96
N ALA A 10 38.64 16.39 12.66
CA ALA A 10 38.81 15.76 11.35
C ALA A 10 37.68 14.77 11.03
N VAL A 11 37.25 13.96 12.01
CA VAL A 11 36.09 13.07 11.88
C VAL A 11 34.79 13.86 11.67
N GLY A 12 34.62 14.99 12.34
CA GLY A 12 33.46 15.88 12.18
C GLY A 12 33.39 16.53 10.81
N VAL A 13 34.51 17.03 10.30
CA VAL A 13 34.61 17.60 8.94
C VAL A 13 34.37 16.50 7.89
N ALA A 14 34.93 15.30 8.06
CA ALA A 14 34.68 14.18 7.16
C ALA A 14 33.20 13.77 7.14
N ALA A 15 32.54 13.71 8.30
CA ALA A 15 31.10 13.43 8.40
C ALA A 15 30.23 14.53 7.76
N ALA A 16 30.59 15.81 7.94
CA ALA A 16 29.91 16.94 7.32
C ALA A 16 30.05 16.94 5.79
N VAL A 17 31.25 16.65 5.28
CA VAL A 17 31.53 16.55 3.84
C VAL A 17 30.78 15.36 3.23
N LYS A 18 30.73 14.21 3.92
CA LYS A 18 29.99 13.02 3.45
C LYS A 18 28.47 13.28 3.42
N GLY A 19 27.95 14.07 4.37
CA GLY A 19 26.56 14.53 4.38
C GLY A 19 26.21 15.54 3.29
N PHE A 20 27.11 16.50 3.02
CA PHE A 20 26.90 17.51 1.98
C PHE A 20 27.02 16.93 0.57
N LYS A 21 27.96 15.99 0.35
CA LYS A 21 28.14 15.32 -0.94
C LYS A 21 27.15 14.17 -1.22
N ARG A 22 26.26 13.83 -0.28
CA ARG A 22 25.30 12.70 -0.41
C ARG A 22 25.91 11.32 -0.68
N SER A 23 27.23 11.17 -0.52
CA SER A 23 27.97 9.93 -0.77
C SER A 23 27.61 8.79 0.22
N PHE A 24 26.83 9.06 1.28
CA PHE A 24 26.27 8.00 2.13
C PHE A 24 25.28 7.09 1.39
N LEU A 25 24.73 7.51 0.26
CA LEU A 25 23.81 6.71 -0.56
C LEU A 25 24.55 5.65 -1.38
N GLU A 26 25.85 5.81 -1.64
CA GLU A 26 26.68 4.85 -2.37
C GLU A 26 27.02 3.62 -1.51
N ASP A 27 27.00 3.77 -0.18
CA ASP A 27 27.19 2.69 0.80
C ASP A 27 25.89 1.92 1.11
N LEU A 28 24.73 2.45 0.70
CA LEU A 28 23.45 1.76 0.77
C LEU A 28 23.17 1.18 -0.62
N ASP A 29 23.42 -0.12 -0.82
CA ASP A 29 22.87 -0.87 -1.95
C ASP A 29 21.35 -0.68 -1.93
N LEU A 30 20.85 0.21 -2.79
CA LEU A 30 19.43 0.60 -2.89
C LEU A 30 18.81 -0.10 -4.11
N PRO A 31 18.35 -1.37 -4.00
CA PRO A 31 17.50 -1.97 -5.01
C PRO A 31 16.16 -1.21 -5.06
N ASP A 32 15.82 -0.72 -6.25
CA ASP A 32 14.52 -0.23 -6.71
C ASP A 32 13.52 0.25 -5.64
N LEU A 33 13.86 1.34 -4.94
CA LEU A 33 12.88 2.06 -4.13
C LEU A 33 12.01 2.97 -5.02
N PRO A 34 10.69 3.03 -4.78
CA PRO A 34 9.78 3.96 -5.44
C PRO A 34 10.29 5.41 -5.36
N ALA A 35 10.18 6.16 -6.46
CA ALA A 35 10.82 7.47 -6.63
C ALA A 35 10.53 8.50 -5.51
N GLY A 36 9.37 8.41 -4.85
CA GLY A 36 9.02 9.26 -3.70
C GLY A 36 9.81 8.95 -2.42
N THR A 37 10.17 7.68 -2.19
CA THR A 37 10.91 7.24 -1.00
C THR A 37 12.39 7.59 -1.11
N ARG A 38 12.97 7.47 -2.32
CA ARG A 38 14.36 7.85 -2.60
C ARG A 38 14.61 9.31 -2.22
N LYS A 39 13.79 10.25 -2.72
CA LYS A 39 13.98 11.69 -2.48
C LYS A 39 13.94 12.05 -0.99
N SER A 40 13.07 11.38 -0.22
CA SER A 40 12.97 11.55 1.23
C SER A 40 14.19 10.99 1.97
N VAL A 41 14.71 9.82 1.57
CA VAL A 41 15.93 9.22 2.16
C VAL A 41 17.17 10.08 1.86
N GLU A 42 17.30 10.60 0.63
CA GLU A 42 18.42 11.44 0.22
C GLU A 42 18.49 12.76 1.00
N TRP A 43 17.36 13.47 1.11
CA TRP A 43 17.33 14.76 1.80
C TRP A 43 17.69 14.63 3.27
N LEU A 44 17.32 13.49 3.84
CA LEU A 44 17.29 13.31 5.27
C LEU A 44 18.52 12.62 5.82
N GLY A 45 19.11 11.69 5.06
CA GLY A 45 20.47 11.27 5.32
C GLY A 45 21.46 12.43 5.21
N SER A 46 21.26 13.36 4.27
CA SER A 46 22.05 14.61 4.20
C SER A 46 21.90 15.44 5.48
N ALA A 47 20.67 15.69 5.94
CA ALA A 47 20.42 16.45 7.16
C ALA A 47 21.04 15.78 8.41
N GLY A 48 20.92 14.45 8.54
CA GLY A 48 21.48 13.69 9.66
C GLY A 48 23.01 13.69 9.69
N TYR A 49 23.67 13.51 8.55
CA TYR A 49 25.13 13.58 8.47
C TYR A 49 25.67 14.99 8.70
N ILE A 50 24.95 16.03 8.25
CA ILE A 50 25.29 17.44 8.54
C ILE A 50 25.18 17.70 10.05
N ALA A 51 24.10 17.27 10.71
CA ALA A 51 23.94 17.39 12.16
C ALA A 51 25.05 16.64 12.93
N LYS A 52 25.39 15.43 12.50
CA LYS A 52 26.50 14.64 13.07
C LYS A 52 27.85 15.36 12.91
N GLY A 53 28.09 15.99 11.77
CA GLY A 53 29.26 16.83 11.51
C GLY A 53 29.35 18.03 12.44
N VAL A 54 28.22 18.72 12.68
CA VAL A 54 28.14 19.85 13.61
C VAL A 54 28.46 19.41 15.04
N VAL A 55 27.89 18.30 15.50
CA VAL A 55 28.14 17.77 16.86
C VAL A 55 29.62 17.44 17.06
N TYR A 56 30.25 16.75 16.10
CA TYR A 56 31.68 16.43 16.21
C TYR A 56 32.58 17.67 16.11
N ALA A 57 32.23 18.67 15.31
CA ALA A 57 32.96 19.95 15.26
C ALA A 57 32.92 20.67 16.63
N ILE A 58 31.78 20.65 17.31
CA ILE A 58 31.61 21.22 18.65
C ILE A 58 32.46 20.46 19.68
N ILE A 59 32.39 19.12 19.69
CA ILE A 59 33.17 18.28 20.63
C ILE A 59 34.67 18.47 20.38
N GLY A 60 35.12 18.43 19.12
CA GLY A 60 36.51 18.62 18.75
C GLY A 60 37.05 20.00 19.10
N GLY A 61 36.23 21.05 18.90
CA GLY A 61 36.55 22.42 19.31
C GLY A 61 36.70 22.57 20.84
N LEU A 62 35.79 21.97 21.61
CA LEU A 62 35.87 21.96 23.08
C LEU A 62 37.09 21.20 23.59
N LEU A 63 37.41 20.05 22.99
CA LEU A 63 38.61 19.28 23.32
C LEU A 63 39.90 20.03 22.97
N GLY A 64 39.93 20.72 21.82
CA GLY A 64 41.06 21.58 21.44
C GLY A 64 41.23 22.75 22.41
N TYR A 65 40.13 23.39 22.81
CA TYR A 65 40.13 24.47 23.79
C TYR A 65 40.59 24.01 25.17
N ALA A 66 40.10 22.86 25.66
CA ALA A 66 40.52 22.28 26.94
C ALA A 66 41.98 21.82 26.93
N ALA A 67 42.48 21.33 25.79
CA ALA A 67 43.88 20.97 25.62
C ALA A 67 44.81 22.20 25.66
N LEU A 68 44.37 23.35 25.13
CA LEU A 68 45.11 24.61 25.20
C LEU A 68 45.09 25.21 26.62
N ARG A 69 44.06 24.92 27.42
CA ARG A 69 43.92 25.44 28.80
C ARG A 69 44.46 24.53 29.90
N SER A 70 44.98 23.34 29.56
CA SER A 70 45.59 22.37 30.48
C SER A 70 44.75 22.04 31.72
N ASP A 71 43.52 21.53 31.51
CA ASP A 71 42.77 20.93 32.62
C ASP A 71 41.95 19.72 32.16
N ALA A 72 42.61 18.56 32.15
CA ALA A 72 42.09 17.28 31.63
C ALA A 72 41.08 16.59 32.57
N GLY A 73 40.81 17.15 33.76
CA GLY A 73 39.96 16.54 34.80
C GLY A 73 38.45 16.83 34.69
N GLN A 74 38.00 17.59 33.68
CA GLN A 74 36.63 18.11 33.65
C GLN A 74 35.66 17.45 32.65
N ALA A 75 36.00 16.28 32.08
CA ALA A 75 35.11 15.55 31.17
C ALA A 75 33.85 15.06 31.89
N GLY A 76 32.80 15.88 31.93
CA GLY A 76 31.46 15.50 32.38
C GLY A 76 30.55 15.24 31.20
N GLY A 77 29.49 14.46 31.43
CA GLY A 77 28.52 14.03 30.42
C GLY A 77 27.79 15.17 29.68
N VAL A 78 26.81 14.80 28.86
CA VAL A 78 26.13 15.70 27.90
C VAL A 78 25.66 17.02 28.55
N ASP A 79 25.13 16.99 29.77
CA ASP A 79 24.72 18.20 30.49
C ASP A 79 25.88 19.18 30.76
N LYS A 80 27.02 18.65 31.23
CA LYS A 80 28.21 19.47 31.48
C LYS A 80 28.79 20.01 30.17
N ALA A 81 28.74 19.24 29.09
CA ALA A 81 29.15 19.70 27.76
C ALA A 81 28.27 20.85 27.26
N LEU A 82 26.94 20.75 27.41
CA LEU A 82 26.00 21.79 27.00
C LEU A 82 26.13 23.06 27.85
N ARG A 83 26.29 22.94 29.18
CA ARG A 83 26.54 24.09 30.08
C ARG A 83 27.87 24.77 29.78
N THR A 84 28.91 23.99 29.51
CA THR A 84 30.23 24.53 29.13
C THR A 84 30.15 25.26 27.80
N LEU A 85 29.36 24.74 26.87
CA LEU A 85 29.09 25.39 25.60
C LEU A 85 28.32 26.69 25.80
N ALA A 86 27.28 26.70 26.64
CA ALA A 86 26.50 27.89 26.97
C ALA A 86 27.34 29.03 27.56
N ALA A 87 28.38 28.70 28.33
CA ALA A 87 29.27 29.66 28.98
C ALA A 87 30.28 30.33 28.02
N GLN A 88 30.36 29.91 26.75
CA GLN A 88 31.18 30.59 25.73
C GLN A 88 30.49 31.85 25.21
N PRO A 89 31.24 32.87 24.72
CA PRO A 89 30.68 34.12 24.19
C PRO A 89 29.71 33.92 23.01
N TYR A 90 29.74 32.76 22.33
CA TYR A 90 28.80 32.36 21.27
C TYR A 90 27.97 31.12 21.63
N GLY A 91 27.95 30.73 22.92
CA GLY A 91 27.36 29.49 23.40
C GLY A 91 25.87 29.32 23.11
N VAL A 92 25.12 30.41 23.30
CA VAL A 92 23.68 30.45 23.03
C VAL A 92 23.36 30.20 21.56
N VAL A 93 24.14 30.79 20.64
CA VAL A 93 23.96 30.60 19.19
C VAL A 93 24.28 29.16 18.79
N LEU A 94 25.36 28.59 19.32
CA LEU A 94 25.72 27.19 19.04
C LEU A 94 24.67 26.21 19.58
N LEU A 95 24.14 26.45 20.77
CA LEU A 95 23.06 25.66 21.35
C LEU A 95 21.77 25.76 20.54
N ALA A 96 21.44 26.94 20.02
CA ALA A 96 20.29 27.13 19.14
C ALA A 96 20.42 26.31 17.85
N VAL A 97 21.62 26.25 17.24
CA VAL A 97 21.87 25.42 16.05
C VAL A 97 21.69 23.93 16.36
N VAL A 98 22.21 23.45 17.50
CA VAL A 98 22.03 22.05 17.93
C VAL A 98 20.54 21.73 18.18
N ALA A 99 19.83 22.63 18.85
CA ALA A 99 18.40 22.48 19.13
C ALA A 99 17.58 22.41 17.84
N ILE A 100 17.87 23.26 16.85
CA ILE A 100 17.21 23.24 15.53
C ILE A 100 17.50 21.92 14.80
N GLY A 101 18.75 21.43 14.84
CA GLY A 101 19.13 20.16 14.22
C GLY A 101 18.39 18.95 14.84
N LEU A 102 18.27 18.91 16.16
CA LEU A 102 17.53 17.85 16.86
C LEU A 102 16.01 17.96 16.63
N ALA A 103 15.45 19.18 16.59
CA ALA A 103 14.04 19.40 16.28
C ALA A 103 13.70 18.91 14.86
N ALA A 104 14.55 19.24 13.88
CA ALA A 104 14.39 18.76 12.51
C ALA A 104 14.45 17.22 12.42
N PHE A 105 15.36 16.58 13.18
CA PHE A 105 15.43 15.12 13.28
C PHE A 105 14.18 14.52 13.94
N GLY A 106 13.63 15.14 14.98
CA GLY A 106 12.38 14.71 15.60
C GLY A 106 11.19 14.75 14.64
N VAL A 107 11.05 15.82 13.86
CA VAL A 107 10.00 15.95 12.83
C VAL A 107 10.14 14.86 11.76
N TYR A 108 11.36 14.50 11.38
CA TYR A 108 11.58 13.36 10.49
C TYR A 108 11.06 12.05 11.06
N CYS A 109 11.44 11.70 12.29
CA CYS A 109 11.05 10.41 12.87
C CYS A 109 9.53 10.24 12.85
N LEU A 110 8.77 11.33 13.09
CA LEU A 110 7.32 11.34 12.99
C LEU A 110 6.81 11.15 11.55
N ALA A 111 7.44 11.81 10.57
CA ALA A 111 7.09 11.64 9.16
C ALA A 111 7.41 10.23 8.64
N ALA A 112 8.56 9.67 9.05
CA ALA A 112 9.00 8.32 8.70
C ALA A 112 8.07 7.26 9.31
N ALA A 113 7.68 7.41 10.58
CA ALA A 113 6.75 6.51 11.24
C ALA A 113 5.40 6.45 10.51
N ARG A 114 4.85 7.62 10.13
CA ARG A 114 3.61 7.69 9.34
C ARG A 114 3.73 7.09 7.94
N ALA A 115 4.85 7.35 7.26
CA ALA A 115 5.10 6.79 5.94
C ALA A 115 5.21 5.25 5.99
N GLN A 116 5.84 4.72 7.05
CA GLN A 116 5.98 3.30 7.26
C GLN A 116 4.62 2.63 7.52
N GLU A 117 3.77 3.24 8.35
CA GLU A 117 2.40 2.79 8.61
C GLU A 117 1.57 2.71 7.31
N LEU A 118 1.63 3.74 6.46
CA LEU A 118 0.95 3.75 5.17
C LEU A 118 1.46 2.66 4.22
N SER A 119 2.77 2.40 4.23
CA SER A 119 3.38 1.37 3.39
C SER A 119 3.06 -0.05 3.84
N LEU A 120 2.83 -0.27 5.13
CA LEU A 120 2.43 -1.56 5.68
C LEU A 120 0.98 -1.88 5.32
N LEU A 121 0.09 -0.88 5.34
CA LEU A 121 -1.28 -1.01 4.85
C LEU A 121 -1.34 -1.35 3.36
N ALA A 122 -0.45 -0.80 2.55
CA ALA A 122 -0.37 -1.11 1.12
C ALA A 122 0.22 -2.50 0.81
N LYS A 123 1.05 -3.08 1.71
CA LYS A 123 1.64 -4.41 1.54
C LYS A 123 0.76 -5.55 2.06
N LEU A 124 -0.30 -5.22 2.78
CA LEU A 124 -1.27 -6.18 3.29
C LEU A 124 -2.38 -6.48 2.28
N THR A 125 -2.18 -6.28 0.97
CA THR A 125 -3.13 -6.78 -0.03
C THR A 125 -3.16 -8.30 0.08
N PRO A 126 -4.21 -8.90 0.66
CA PRO A 126 -4.30 -10.35 0.68
C PRO A 126 -4.38 -10.80 -0.78
N VAL A 127 -3.53 -11.75 -1.17
CA VAL A 127 -3.70 -12.44 -2.43
C VAL A 127 -4.93 -13.31 -2.24
N THR A 128 -6.06 -12.82 -2.72
CA THR A 128 -7.32 -13.57 -2.71
C THR A 128 -7.14 -14.77 -3.62
N ILE A 129 -7.22 -15.96 -3.04
CA ILE A 129 -7.18 -17.22 -3.78
C ILE A 129 -8.61 -17.76 -3.95
N TRP A 130 -8.80 -18.68 -4.88
CA TRP A 130 -10.11 -19.30 -5.15
C TRP A 130 -10.83 -19.79 -3.89
N THR A 131 -10.10 -20.39 -2.96
CA THR A 131 -10.62 -20.85 -1.67
C THR A 131 -11.29 -19.74 -0.86
N ASP A 132 -10.79 -18.50 -0.94
CA ASP A 132 -11.37 -17.37 -0.21
C ASP A 132 -12.73 -16.96 -0.81
N VAL A 133 -12.87 -17.04 -2.14
CA VAL A 133 -14.16 -16.81 -2.83
C VAL A 133 -15.17 -17.86 -2.40
N ILE A 134 -14.78 -19.14 -2.40
CA ILE A 134 -15.64 -20.24 -1.95
C ILE A 134 -16.11 -20.00 -0.51
N ASN A 135 -15.18 -19.68 0.40
CA ASN A 135 -15.50 -19.41 1.80
C ASN A 135 -16.41 -18.19 1.95
N TYR A 136 -16.14 -17.12 1.21
CA TYR A 136 -16.95 -15.90 1.22
C TYR A 136 -18.41 -16.20 0.85
N VAL A 137 -18.63 -16.99 -0.20
CA VAL A 137 -19.96 -17.35 -0.69
C VAL A 137 -20.65 -18.30 0.29
N ARG A 138 -19.96 -19.34 0.75
CA ARG A 138 -20.49 -20.35 1.69
C ARG A 138 -21.01 -19.74 3.00
N ILE A 139 -20.38 -18.67 3.47
CA ILE A 139 -20.77 -17.96 4.69
C ILE A 139 -22.02 -17.10 4.48
N ARG A 140 -22.29 -16.64 3.26
CA ARG A 140 -23.31 -15.62 2.98
C ARG A 140 -24.53 -16.11 2.23
N TYR A 141 -24.38 -17.15 1.42
CA TYR A 141 -25.41 -17.60 0.49
C TYR A 141 -25.66 -19.10 0.62
N GLU A 142 -26.86 -19.53 0.23
CA GLU A 142 -27.21 -20.94 0.15
C GLU A 142 -26.53 -21.55 -1.09
N VAL A 143 -25.48 -22.34 -0.85
CA VAL A 143 -24.76 -23.06 -1.91
C VAL A 143 -25.59 -24.26 -2.36
N LEU A 144 -25.87 -24.32 -3.66
CA LEU A 144 -26.65 -25.39 -4.30
C LEU A 144 -25.73 -26.52 -4.78
N GLU A 145 -24.58 -26.15 -5.36
CA GLU A 145 -23.61 -27.10 -5.91
C GLU A 145 -22.20 -26.51 -5.82
N GLU A 146 -21.21 -27.35 -5.52
CA GLU A 146 -19.81 -26.96 -5.37
C GLU A 146 -18.92 -27.99 -6.07
N SER A 147 -17.96 -27.49 -6.85
CA SER A 147 -16.94 -28.23 -7.55
C SER A 147 -15.57 -27.60 -7.29
N GLU A 148 -14.50 -28.26 -7.77
CA GLU A 148 -13.14 -27.73 -7.69
C GLU A 148 -12.99 -26.40 -8.44
N HIS A 149 -13.65 -26.26 -9.60
CA HIS A 149 -13.50 -25.11 -10.49
C HIS A 149 -14.69 -24.17 -10.53
N TRP A 150 -15.78 -24.47 -9.83
CA TRP A 150 -16.95 -23.60 -9.83
C TRP A 150 -17.83 -23.86 -8.62
N LEU A 151 -18.63 -22.87 -8.26
CA LEU A 151 -19.69 -23.04 -7.28
C LEU A 151 -20.95 -22.33 -7.75
N ARG A 152 -22.09 -22.87 -7.36
CA ARG A 152 -23.42 -22.37 -7.69
C ARG A 152 -24.22 -22.18 -6.42
N PHE A 153 -24.88 -21.05 -6.32
CA PHE A 153 -25.62 -20.65 -5.12
C PHE A 153 -26.84 -19.84 -5.50
N ARG A 154 -27.77 -19.75 -4.55
CA ARG A 154 -28.98 -18.93 -4.67
C ARG A 154 -28.73 -17.57 -4.04
N LEU A 155 -29.16 -16.52 -4.72
CA LEU A 155 -29.15 -15.15 -4.21
C LEU A 155 -30.57 -14.58 -4.25
N ASP A 156 -31.05 -14.08 -3.12
CA ASP A 156 -32.36 -13.44 -3.02
C ASP A 156 -32.32 -12.04 -3.65
N THR A 157 -33.28 -11.77 -4.53
CA THR A 157 -33.46 -10.48 -5.19
C THR A 157 -34.70 -9.75 -4.64
N ASP A 158 -34.83 -8.48 -5.00
CA ASP A 158 -35.98 -7.68 -4.57
C ASP A 158 -37.31 -8.30 -5.02
N GLY A 159 -38.29 -8.24 -4.10
CA GLY A 159 -39.63 -8.76 -4.33
C GLY A 159 -39.79 -10.26 -4.07
N GLY A 160 -38.87 -10.89 -3.32
CA GLY A 160 -38.96 -12.30 -2.92
C GLY A 160 -38.65 -13.28 -4.06
N ARG A 161 -38.02 -12.80 -5.13
CA ARG A 161 -37.49 -13.61 -6.22
C ARG A 161 -36.08 -14.06 -5.87
N THR A 162 -35.60 -15.08 -6.57
CA THR A 162 -34.27 -15.64 -6.34
C THR A 162 -33.59 -15.88 -7.66
N GLN A 163 -32.30 -15.56 -7.74
CA GLN A 163 -31.47 -15.82 -8.90
C GLN A 163 -30.47 -16.92 -8.61
N GLN A 164 -30.22 -17.78 -9.60
CA GLN A 164 -29.20 -18.80 -9.53
C GLN A 164 -27.90 -18.25 -10.12
N VAL A 165 -26.89 -18.13 -9.26
CA VAL A 165 -25.59 -17.59 -9.62
C VAL A 165 -24.57 -18.72 -9.68
N THR A 166 -23.70 -18.69 -10.68
CA THR A 166 -22.54 -19.58 -10.76
C THR A 166 -21.27 -18.76 -10.88
N VAL A 167 -20.28 -19.08 -10.07
CA VAL A 167 -18.94 -18.49 -10.13
C VAL A 167 -17.97 -19.57 -10.60
N HIS A 168 -17.26 -19.32 -11.69
CA HIS A 168 -16.23 -20.20 -12.22
C HIS A 168 -14.84 -19.65 -11.91
N HIS A 169 -13.94 -20.52 -11.49
CA HIS A 169 -12.51 -20.25 -11.42
C HIS A 169 -11.91 -20.39 -12.81
N LEU A 170 -11.22 -19.35 -13.24
CA LEU A 170 -10.46 -19.32 -14.49
C LEU A 170 -8.97 -19.26 -14.13
N PRO A 171 -8.28 -20.41 -14.09
CA PRO A 171 -6.86 -20.44 -13.75
C PRO A 171 -6.02 -19.87 -14.90
N ASP A 172 -5.01 -19.08 -14.54
CA ASP A 172 -3.90 -18.67 -15.41
C ASP A 172 -4.31 -18.03 -16.75
N VAL A 173 -5.19 -17.04 -16.71
CA VAL A 173 -5.49 -16.19 -17.87
C VAL A 173 -4.54 -15.00 -17.86
N ASP A 174 -3.61 -14.96 -18.82
CA ASP A 174 -2.55 -13.93 -18.94
C ASP A 174 -1.65 -13.80 -17.70
N GLY A 175 -1.37 -14.92 -17.01
CA GLY A 175 -0.52 -14.94 -15.82
C GLY A 175 -1.23 -14.48 -14.53
N ALA A 176 -2.56 -14.36 -14.55
CA ALA A 176 -3.38 -14.02 -13.40
C ALA A 176 -4.55 -15.01 -13.25
N GLU A 177 -5.00 -15.22 -12.02
CA GLU A 177 -6.23 -15.96 -11.75
C GLU A 177 -7.44 -15.04 -11.79
N TRP A 178 -8.56 -15.56 -12.30
CA TRP A 178 -9.80 -14.81 -12.44
C TRP A 178 -11.00 -15.61 -11.92
N ALA A 179 -12.06 -14.90 -11.57
CA ALA A 179 -13.37 -15.46 -11.32
C ALA A 179 -14.38 -14.92 -12.31
N GLU A 180 -15.09 -15.80 -13.01
CA GLU A 180 -16.23 -15.46 -13.84
C GLU A 180 -17.52 -15.64 -13.04
N ILE A 181 -18.26 -14.57 -12.83
CA ILE A 181 -19.56 -14.56 -12.19
C ILE A 181 -20.62 -14.60 -13.28
N SER A 182 -21.59 -15.49 -13.15
CA SER A 182 -22.68 -15.64 -14.12
C SER A 182 -24.02 -15.83 -13.42
N SER A 183 -25.09 -15.30 -14.01
CA SER A 183 -26.46 -15.52 -13.55
C SER A 183 -27.34 -15.87 -14.74
N ALA A 184 -28.21 -16.87 -14.54
CA ALA A 184 -29.15 -17.30 -15.57
C ALA A 184 -30.18 -16.20 -15.86
N VAL A 185 -30.61 -16.11 -17.11
CA VAL A 185 -31.66 -15.19 -17.57
C VAL A 185 -32.89 -15.97 -18.03
N GLY A 186 -32.70 -17.14 -18.61
CA GLY A 186 -33.80 -17.99 -19.06
C GLY A 186 -33.33 -19.14 -19.94
N TRP A 187 -34.25 -20.00 -20.33
CA TRP A 187 -33.97 -21.06 -21.30
C TRP A 187 -33.78 -20.44 -22.69
N ALA A 188 -32.70 -20.80 -23.37
CA ALA A 188 -32.33 -20.19 -24.64
C ALA A 188 -33.36 -20.42 -25.77
N ASP A 189 -34.17 -21.48 -25.66
CA ASP A 189 -35.27 -21.78 -26.58
C ASP A 189 -36.59 -21.09 -26.21
N LYS A 190 -36.65 -20.37 -25.08
CA LYS A 190 -37.85 -19.70 -24.56
C LYS A 190 -37.78 -18.19 -24.57
N ILE A 191 -36.63 -17.60 -24.90
CA ILE A 191 -36.42 -16.16 -24.87
C ILE A 191 -35.93 -15.63 -26.21
N ASP A 192 -36.19 -14.36 -26.50
CA ASP A 192 -35.62 -13.70 -27.66
C ASP A 192 -34.11 -13.43 -27.44
N LEU A 193 -33.28 -14.27 -28.05
CA LEU A 193 -31.83 -14.17 -27.97
C LEU A 193 -31.28 -12.91 -28.64
N ARG A 194 -31.93 -12.38 -29.68
CA ARG A 194 -31.52 -11.10 -30.28
C ARG A 194 -31.74 -9.99 -29.28
N ARG A 195 -32.91 -9.97 -28.64
CA ARG A 195 -33.21 -8.96 -27.62
C ARG A 195 -32.25 -9.05 -26.43
N LEU A 196 -31.93 -10.27 -25.99
CA LEU A 196 -30.91 -10.49 -24.95
C LEU A 196 -29.55 -9.86 -25.34
N LEU A 197 -29.09 -10.06 -26.58
CA LEU A 197 -27.82 -9.50 -27.04
C LEU A 197 -27.85 -7.97 -27.14
N GLU A 198 -28.99 -7.39 -27.55
CA GLU A 198 -29.19 -5.93 -27.54
C GLU A 198 -29.11 -5.36 -26.12
N LEU A 199 -29.80 -6.00 -25.16
CA LEU A 199 -29.77 -5.62 -23.76
C LEU A 199 -28.37 -5.76 -23.15
N ALA A 200 -27.68 -6.87 -23.45
CA ALA A 200 -26.32 -7.09 -23.00
C ALA A 200 -25.35 -6.03 -23.55
N GLY A 201 -25.52 -5.60 -24.81
CA GLY A 201 -24.69 -4.56 -25.42
C GLY A 201 -24.80 -3.19 -24.75
N GLY A 202 -25.94 -2.89 -24.10
CA GLY A 202 -26.14 -1.67 -23.31
C GLY A 202 -25.80 -1.80 -21.83
N SER A 203 -25.41 -3.00 -21.36
CA SER A 203 -25.18 -3.30 -19.95
C SER A 203 -23.75 -3.00 -19.53
N SER A 204 -23.57 -2.71 -18.23
CA SER A 204 -22.26 -2.62 -17.60
C SER A 204 -21.64 -4.01 -17.29
N VAL A 205 -22.39 -5.09 -17.53
CA VAL A 205 -21.98 -6.48 -17.32
C VAL A 205 -21.24 -7.01 -18.57
N GLY A 206 -20.27 -7.91 -18.37
CA GLY A 206 -19.23 -8.24 -19.36
C GLY A 206 -19.70 -8.92 -20.65
N GLY A 207 -20.79 -9.69 -20.63
CA GLY A 207 -21.38 -10.27 -21.83
C GLY A 207 -22.52 -11.24 -21.56
N ALA A 208 -23.20 -11.68 -22.62
CA ALA A 208 -24.22 -12.73 -22.59
C ALA A 208 -23.71 -13.98 -23.31
N ALA A 209 -24.13 -15.16 -22.84
CA ALA A 209 -23.78 -16.44 -23.44
C ALA A 209 -24.92 -17.44 -23.29
N ILE A 210 -24.85 -18.52 -24.06
CA ILE A 210 -25.69 -19.70 -23.88
C ILE A 210 -24.77 -20.84 -23.45
N VAL A 211 -25.07 -21.46 -22.31
CA VAL A 211 -24.35 -22.60 -21.77
C VAL A 211 -25.37 -23.66 -21.41
N ASP A 212 -25.23 -24.87 -21.95
CA ASP A 212 -26.13 -26.01 -21.72
C ASP A 212 -27.62 -25.69 -21.91
N GLY A 213 -27.94 -24.87 -22.92
CA GLY A 213 -29.32 -24.47 -23.24
C GLY A 213 -29.89 -23.38 -22.34
N VAL A 214 -29.11 -22.86 -21.39
CA VAL A 214 -29.48 -21.73 -20.55
C VAL A 214 -28.78 -20.48 -21.05
N ALA A 215 -29.56 -19.44 -21.35
CA ALA A 215 -29.04 -18.12 -21.61
C ALA A 215 -28.71 -17.43 -20.28
N LEU A 216 -27.52 -16.83 -20.21
CA LEU A 216 -26.97 -16.22 -19.02
C LEU A 216 -26.23 -14.94 -19.38
N ILE A 217 -26.01 -14.10 -18.36
CA ILE A 217 -25.05 -13.00 -18.44
C ILE A 217 -23.90 -13.26 -17.48
N LYS A 218 -22.73 -12.76 -17.86
CA LYS A 218 -21.48 -13.04 -17.16
C LYS A 218 -20.56 -11.83 -17.07
N HIS A 219 -19.73 -11.81 -16.04
CA HIS A 219 -18.70 -10.80 -15.82
C HIS A 219 -17.49 -11.45 -15.16
N THR A 220 -16.28 -11.01 -15.53
CA THR A 220 -15.04 -11.60 -15.03
C THR A 220 -14.28 -10.59 -14.20
N VAL A 221 -13.83 -11.00 -13.01
CA VAL A 221 -13.03 -10.18 -12.09
C VAL A 221 -11.68 -10.86 -11.82
N PRO A 222 -10.56 -10.12 -11.79
CA PRO A 222 -9.27 -10.69 -11.45
C PRO A 222 -9.27 -11.03 -9.95
N LEU A 223 -8.74 -12.19 -9.57
CA LEU A 223 -8.57 -12.56 -8.16
C LEU A 223 -7.34 -11.90 -7.54
N THR A 224 -6.37 -11.50 -8.39
CA THR A 224 -5.14 -10.85 -7.95
C THR A 224 -5.44 -9.49 -7.33
N SER A 225 -5.16 -9.32 -6.03
CA SER A 225 -5.43 -8.10 -5.26
C SER A 225 -6.92 -7.75 -5.07
N LEU A 226 -7.83 -8.71 -5.20
CA LEU A 226 -9.28 -8.49 -5.10
C LEU A 226 -9.76 -8.39 -3.65
N HIS A 227 -10.39 -7.30 -3.25
CA HIS A 227 -11.07 -7.18 -1.95
C HIS A 227 -12.48 -7.79 -2.01
N LEU A 228 -12.67 -9.00 -1.48
CA LEU A 228 -13.93 -9.75 -1.62
C LEU A 228 -15.21 -9.00 -1.20
N ARG A 229 -15.18 -8.14 -0.17
CA ARG A 229 -16.36 -7.37 0.23
C ARG A 229 -16.69 -6.20 -0.69
N GLU A 230 -15.70 -5.56 -1.28
CA GLU A 230 -15.91 -4.30 -2.01
C GLU A 230 -15.87 -4.53 -3.52
N GLU A 231 -15.00 -5.41 -3.98
CA GLU A 231 -14.64 -5.58 -5.39
C GLU A 231 -15.18 -6.88 -5.99
N PHE A 232 -15.58 -7.87 -5.19
CA PHE A 232 -16.30 -9.06 -5.66
C PHE A 232 -17.82 -8.93 -5.52
N GLU A 233 -18.29 -8.45 -4.36
CA GLU A 233 -19.72 -8.32 -4.04
C GLU A 233 -20.45 -7.35 -4.99
N ARG A 234 -19.81 -6.23 -5.36
CA ARG A 234 -20.43 -5.24 -6.25
C ARG A 234 -20.67 -5.78 -7.67
N PRO A 235 -19.67 -6.37 -8.36
CA PRO A 235 -19.92 -7.05 -9.64
C PRO A 235 -20.93 -8.19 -9.51
N LEU A 236 -20.85 -8.99 -8.45
CA LEU A 236 -21.80 -10.07 -8.18
C LEU A 236 -23.25 -9.56 -8.17
N LEU A 237 -23.54 -8.57 -7.32
CA LEU A 237 -24.87 -7.99 -7.21
C LEU A 237 -25.31 -7.31 -8.51
N SER A 238 -24.38 -6.69 -9.24
CA SER A 238 -24.67 -6.05 -10.53
C SER A 238 -25.07 -7.07 -11.61
N VAL A 239 -24.36 -8.20 -11.69
CA VAL A 239 -24.70 -9.31 -12.61
C VAL A 239 -26.08 -9.85 -12.25
N VAL A 240 -26.35 -10.08 -10.97
CA VAL A 240 -27.65 -10.63 -10.54
C VAL A 240 -28.80 -9.66 -10.82
N ALA A 241 -28.64 -8.37 -10.49
CA ALA A 241 -29.66 -7.37 -10.74
C ALA A 241 -29.97 -7.21 -12.23
N GLN A 242 -28.95 -7.26 -13.10
CA GLN A 242 -29.16 -7.20 -14.54
C GLN A 242 -29.81 -8.46 -15.08
N ALA A 243 -29.45 -9.65 -14.57
CA ALA A 243 -30.04 -10.90 -15.00
C ALA A 243 -31.53 -10.96 -14.66
N ASP A 244 -31.88 -10.53 -13.44
CA ASP A 244 -33.26 -10.42 -12.99
C ASP A 244 -34.09 -9.41 -13.82
N ALA A 245 -33.48 -8.27 -14.19
CA ALA A 245 -34.10 -7.29 -15.08
C ALA A 245 -34.31 -7.85 -16.49
N PHE A 246 -33.33 -8.57 -17.03
CA PHE A 246 -33.39 -9.17 -18.36
C PHE A 246 -34.41 -10.29 -18.40
N GLU A 247 -34.48 -11.14 -17.37
CA GLU A 247 -35.49 -12.18 -17.24
C GLU A 247 -36.88 -11.57 -17.33
N LYS A 248 -37.15 -10.49 -16.59
CA LYS A 248 -38.44 -9.79 -16.62
C LYS A 248 -38.77 -9.20 -17.99
N GLU A 249 -37.81 -8.59 -18.66
CA GLU A 249 -38.03 -7.99 -19.98
C GLU A 249 -38.25 -9.05 -21.06
N LEU A 250 -37.51 -10.16 -21.00
CA LEU A 250 -37.60 -11.24 -21.96
C LEU A 250 -38.79 -12.18 -21.70
N SER A 251 -39.23 -12.31 -20.44
CA SER A 251 -40.41 -13.09 -20.07
C SER A 251 -41.73 -12.32 -20.25
N SER A 252 -41.67 -10.99 -20.33
CA SER A 252 -42.86 -10.15 -20.60
C SER A 252 -43.14 -9.96 -22.09
N GLY A 253 -42.31 -10.54 -22.96
CA GLY A 253 -42.50 -10.57 -24.41
C GLY A 253 -43.43 -11.69 -24.88
N ASP A 254 -44.66 -11.77 -24.35
CA ASP A 254 -45.75 -12.51 -24.97
C ASP A 254 -46.82 -11.50 -25.44
N GLU A 255 -46.77 -11.15 -26.74
CA GLU A 255 -47.92 -10.95 -27.66
C GLU A 255 -47.46 -10.14 -28.90
N PHE A 256 -47.08 -10.87 -29.96
CA PHE A 256 -47.42 -10.53 -31.34
C PHE A 256 -47.87 -11.78 -32.08
#